data_AF-A0AA88A4K7-F1
#
_entry.id   AF-A0AA88A4K7-F1
#
_cell.length_a   1.000
_cell.length_b   1.000
_cell.length_c   1.000
_cell.angle_alpha   90.00
_cell.angle_beta   90.00
_cell.angle_gamma   90.00
#
_symmetry.space_group_name_H-M   'P 1'
#
loop_
_entity.id
_entity.type
_entity.pdbx_description
1 polymer ?
#
loop_
_entity_poly.entity_id
_entity_poly.type
_entity_poly.pdbx_seq_one_letter_code
_entity_poly.pdbx_strand_id
1 'polypeptide(L)'
;MTMHFISMDLENQKAFKIHLVSSTDSPEFTHLTRALTRSSLVAIDAEWKPTRAGQLQQTGFPTVSLLQLACQLGGDSDESDHSVVFLLDLLLIPLPSIWELLRDVFISPDVLKLGFRFKQDLVYLSSTFSSHGCNLGFDRVRA
;
A
#
# COMPACT_ATOMS: atom_id res chain seq x y z
N MET A 1 -40.54 24.81 27.56
CA MET A 1 -39.70 23.66 27.92
C MET A 1 -39.36 22.94 26.62
N THR A 2 -38.26 23.36 26.01
CA THR A 2 -37.83 22.87 24.68
C THR A 2 -36.79 21.78 24.92
N MET A 3 -37.03 20.57 24.43
CA MET A 3 -36.05 19.49 24.49
C MET A 3 -34.87 19.84 23.58
N HIS A 4 -33.69 20.00 24.16
CA HIS A 4 -32.44 19.92 23.43
C HIS A 4 -32.19 18.45 23.09
N PHE A 5 -32.36 18.09 21.82
CA PHE A 5 -31.71 16.90 21.29
C PHE A 5 -30.20 17.19 21.29
N ILE A 6 -29.45 16.40 22.04
CA ILE A 6 -27.99 16.37 21.95
C ILE A 6 -27.72 15.78 20.57
N SER A 7 -27.36 16.63 19.60
CA SER A 7 -26.72 16.19 18.37
C SER A 7 -25.44 15.47 18.80
N MET A 8 -25.41 14.14 18.70
CA MET A 8 -24.14 13.42 18.72
C MET A 8 -23.30 14.04 17.59
N ASP A 9 -22.18 14.65 17.94
CA ASP A 9 -21.19 15.18 17.00
C ASP A 9 -20.76 14.09 16.03
N LEU A 10 -21.47 14.00 14.90
CA LEU A 10 -21.09 13.29 13.68
C LEU A 10 -20.30 14.23 12.76
N GLU A 11 -19.81 15.34 13.28
CA GLU A 11 -19.02 16.29 12.52
C GLU A 11 -17.54 16.08 12.83
N ASN A 12 -16.80 15.83 11.75
CA ASN A 12 -15.34 15.82 11.64
C ASN A 12 -14.59 14.47 11.71
N GLN A 13 -15.16 13.40 11.13
CA GLN A 13 -14.29 12.39 10.50
C GLN A 13 -13.97 12.85 9.07
N LYS A 14 -12.81 13.48 8.88
CA LYS A 14 -12.31 13.80 7.54
C LYS A 14 -12.16 12.50 6.77
N ALA A 15 -12.85 12.39 5.63
CA ALA A 15 -12.81 11.19 4.82
C ALA A 15 -11.37 10.92 4.37
N PHE A 16 -10.87 9.70 4.59
CA PHE A 16 -9.57 9.29 4.07
C PHE A 16 -9.57 9.41 2.55
N LYS A 17 -8.58 10.13 2.01
CA LYS A 17 -8.41 10.24 0.56
C LYS A 17 -7.81 8.93 0.04
N ILE A 18 -8.56 8.24 -0.82
CA ILE A 18 -8.13 7.00 -1.47
C ILE A 18 -7.75 7.30 -2.92
N HIS A 19 -6.57 6.87 -3.34
CA HIS A 19 -6.05 7.01 -4.71
C HIS A 19 -5.85 5.64 -5.34
N LEU A 20 -6.42 5.41 -6.52
CA LEU A 20 -6.11 4.24 -7.34
C LEU A 20 -4.92 4.57 -8.25
N VAL A 21 -3.89 3.75 -8.20
CA VAL A 21 -2.69 3.86 -9.03
C VAL A 21 -2.68 2.66 -9.98
N SER A 22 -2.78 2.92 -11.28
CA SER A 22 -2.78 1.89 -12.32
C SER A 22 -1.81 2.17 -13.47
N SER A 23 -1.11 3.31 -13.43
CA SER A 23 -0.11 3.73 -14.41
C SER A 23 0.95 4.60 -13.73
N THR A 24 2.16 4.63 -14.30
CA THR A 24 3.25 5.52 -13.86
C THR A 24 3.06 6.97 -14.30
N ASP A 25 2.27 7.19 -15.35
CA ASP A 25 2.08 8.50 -15.98
C ASP A 25 0.85 9.22 -15.40
N SER A 26 0.61 9.07 -14.10
CA SER A 26 -0.58 9.59 -13.43
C SER A 26 -0.23 10.50 -12.24
N PRO A 27 -1.11 11.48 -11.92
CA PRO A 27 -0.93 12.31 -10.73
C PRO A 27 -0.98 11.48 -9.43
N GLU A 28 -1.71 10.37 -9.42
CA GLU A 28 -1.77 9.44 -8.30
C GLU A 28 -0.43 8.72 -8.07
N PHE A 29 0.28 8.33 -9.13
CA PHE A 29 1.64 7.76 -9.02
C PHE A 29 2.66 8.77 -8.50
N THR A 30 2.55 10.02 -8.96
CA THR A 30 3.37 11.13 -8.44
C THR A 30 3.10 11.34 -6.94
N HIS A 31 1.82 11.30 -6.55
CA HIS A 31 1.41 11.45 -5.16
C HIS A 31 1.90 10.28 -4.29
N LEU A 32 1.80 9.05 -4.79
CA LEU A 32 2.32 7.84 -4.14
C LEU A 32 3.82 7.98 -3.86
N THR A 33 4.60 8.37 -4.86
CA THR A 33 6.05 8.55 -4.73
C THR A 33 6.38 9.58 -3.64
N ARG A 34 5.68 10.71 -3.65
CA ARG A 34 5.85 11.75 -2.63
C ARG A 34 5.43 11.29 -1.22
N ALA A 35 4.36 10.51 -1.12
CA ALA A 35 3.89 10.00 0.16
C ALA A 35 4.89 8.99 0.74
N LEU A 36 5.31 7.98 -0.03
CA LEU A 36 6.23 6.96 0.44
C LEU A 36 7.60 7.51 0.83
N THR A 37 8.09 8.55 0.15
CA THR A 37 9.36 9.21 0.48
C THR A 37 9.32 10.08 1.73
N ARG A 38 8.13 10.47 2.20
CA ARG A 38 7.95 11.37 3.36
C ARG A 38 7.26 10.72 4.56
N SER A 39 6.86 9.47 4.43
CA SER A 39 6.15 8.75 5.47
C SER A 39 7.13 8.07 6.41
N SER A 40 6.95 8.29 7.71
CA SER A 40 7.61 7.50 8.76
C SER A 40 6.77 6.29 9.19
N LEU A 41 5.51 6.20 8.72
CA LEU A 41 4.61 5.11 8.98
C LEU A 41 3.83 4.73 7.73
N VAL A 42 3.86 3.45 7.39
CA VAL A 42 3.11 2.87 6.27
C VAL A 42 2.41 1.59 6.73
N ALA A 43 1.09 1.54 6.63
CA ALA A 43 0.33 0.30 6.77
C ALA A 43 0.15 -0.36 5.40
N ILE A 44 0.30 -1.68 5.35
CA ILE A 44 0.37 -2.45 4.11
C ILE A 44 -0.56 -3.66 4.23
N ASP A 45 -1.32 -3.88 3.16
CA ASP A 45 -2.17 -5.05 2.97
C ASP A 45 -2.18 -5.43 1.48
N ALA A 46 -2.48 -6.68 1.14
CA ALA A 46 -2.39 -7.16 -0.23
C ALA A 46 -3.49 -8.17 -0.60
N GLU A 47 -4.09 -7.99 -1.79
CA GLU A 47 -5.10 -8.89 -2.32
C GLU A 47 -4.52 -9.82 -3.38
N TRP A 48 -4.64 -11.11 -3.13
CA TRP A 48 -4.26 -12.19 -4.02
C TRP A 48 -5.35 -13.26 -4.04
N LYS A 49 -5.60 -13.86 -5.21
CA LYS A 49 -6.52 -14.99 -5.32
C LYS A 49 -5.72 -16.27 -5.47
N PRO A 50 -6.02 -17.33 -4.69
CA PRO A 50 -5.52 -18.66 -5.00
C PRO A 50 -5.97 -19.04 -6.41
N THR A 51 -5.05 -19.51 -7.23
CA THR A 51 -5.36 -20.08 -8.54
C THR A 51 -6.36 -21.22 -8.34
N ARG A 52 -7.59 -21.08 -8.86
CA ARG A 52 -8.61 -22.14 -8.74
C ARG A 52 -8.08 -23.40 -9.44
N ALA A 53 -8.41 -24.55 -8.87
CA ALA A 53 -7.97 -25.90 -9.24
C ALA A 53 -8.37 -26.38 -10.68
N GLY A 54 -8.53 -25.47 -11.64
CA GLY A 54 -8.78 -25.75 -13.06
C GLY A 54 -7.73 -25.15 -14.01
N GLN A 55 -6.82 -24.28 -13.53
CA GLN A 55 -5.61 -23.93 -14.27
C GLN A 55 -4.52 -24.95 -13.93
N LEU A 56 -4.43 -25.99 -14.75
CA LEU A 56 -3.36 -26.97 -14.75
C LEU A 56 -2.00 -26.25 -14.73
N GLN A 57 -1.13 -26.59 -13.77
CA GLN A 57 0.33 -26.35 -13.77
C GLN A 57 0.91 -24.99 -13.33
N GLN A 58 0.39 -24.31 -12.29
CA GLN A 58 1.24 -23.35 -11.57
C GLN A 58 1.46 -23.80 -10.13
N THR A 59 2.60 -24.46 -9.89
CA THR A 59 3.12 -24.83 -8.56
C THR A 59 3.71 -23.63 -7.79
N GLY A 60 3.34 -22.41 -8.17
CA GLY A 60 3.92 -21.16 -7.67
C GLY A 60 3.05 -20.48 -6.62
N PHE A 61 3.62 -19.49 -5.94
CA PHE A 61 2.87 -18.58 -5.08
C PHE A 61 1.84 -17.78 -5.92
N PRO A 62 0.66 -17.44 -5.35
CA PRO A 62 -0.32 -16.65 -6.08
C PRO A 62 0.22 -15.25 -6.38
N THR A 63 -0.15 -14.73 -7.56
CA THR A 63 0.18 -13.35 -7.95
C THR A 63 -0.66 -12.38 -7.12
N VAL A 64 0.01 -11.36 -6.58
CA VAL A 64 -0.67 -10.23 -5.92
C VAL A 64 -1.23 -9.31 -6.98
N SER A 65 -2.54 -9.04 -6.88
CA SER A 65 -3.28 -8.21 -7.85
C SER A 65 -3.45 -6.77 -7.38
N LEU A 66 -3.65 -6.57 -6.08
CA LEU A 66 -3.83 -5.26 -5.48
C LEU A 66 -2.93 -5.14 -4.26
N LEU A 67 -2.29 -3.98 -4.10
CA LEU A 67 -1.52 -3.64 -2.91
C LEU A 67 -2.09 -2.36 -2.30
N GLN A 68 -2.47 -2.41 -1.03
CA GLN A 68 -3.01 -1.30 -0.27
C GLN A 68 -1.91 -0.69 0.60
N LEU A 69 -1.74 0.63 0.52
CA LEU A 69 -0.76 1.38 1.29
C LEU A 69 -1.43 2.56 1.98
N ALA A 70 -1.49 2.56 3.30
CA ALA A 70 -1.91 3.72 4.08
C ALA A 70 -0.67 4.43 4.63
N CYS A 71 -0.46 5.66 4.19
CA CYS A 71 0.71 6.46 4.49
C CYS A 71 0.34 7.60 5.44
N GLN A 72 1.13 7.81 6.48
CA GLN A 72 1.05 9.00 7.32
C GLN A 72 2.16 9.98 6.91
N LEU A 73 1.80 11.14 6.35
CA LEU A 73 2.77 12.18 6.03
C LEU A 73 3.11 13.00 7.28
N GLY A 74 4.40 13.20 7.56
CA GLY A 74 4.87 14.11 8.61
C GLY A 74 4.59 15.57 8.25
N GLY A 75 4.01 16.32 9.21
CA GLY A 75 3.52 17.68 9.03
C GLY A 75 4.58 18.76 9.31
N ASP A 76 4.62 19.76 8.44
CA ASP A 76 5.35 21.04 8.66
C ASP A 76 4.43 22.26 8.47
N SER A 77 3.11 22.08 8.32
CA SER A 77 2.15 23.19 8.25
C SER A 77 0.71 22.72 8.48
N ASP A 78 -0.09 23.57 9.13
CA ASP A 78 -1.51 23.45 9.52
C ASP A 78 -2.49 23.01 8.40
N GLU A 79 -2.40 21.77 7.94
CA GLU A 79 -3.47 21.13 7.18
C GLU A 79 -3.79 19.79 7.86
N SER A 80 -4.61 19.88 8.91
CA SER A 80 -5.38 18.78 9.52
C SER A 80 -5.55 17.56 8.57
N ASP A 81 -5.19 16.36 9.01
CA ASP A 81 -5.29 15.07 8.29
C ASP A 81 -4.35 14.80 7.11
N HIS A 82 -3.18 14.27 7.48
CA HIS A 82 -2.11 13.82 6.60
C HIS A 82 -2.08 12.30 6.38
N SER A 83 -3.22 11.61 6.47
CA SER A 83 -3.32 10.18 6.16
C SER A 83 -3.90 9.96 4.76
N VAL A 84 -3.19 9.24 3.91
CA VAL A 84 -3.60 8.94 2.53
C VAL A 84 -3.53 7.44 2.27
N VAL A 85 -4.50 6.92 1.53
CA VAL A 85 -4.52 5.51 1.13
C VAL A 85 -4.29 5.40 -0.37
N PHE A 86 -3.42 4.49 -0.78
CA PHE A 86 -3.20 4.12 -2.16
C PHE A 86 -3.62 2.68 -2.39
N LEU A 87 -4.33 2.45 -3.49
CA LEU A 87 -4.62 1.14 -4.05
C LEU A 87 -3.78 1.00 -5.32
N LEU A 88 -2.81 0.11 -5.32
CA LEU A 88 -1.95 -0.13 -6.48
C LEU A 88 -2.47 -1.34 -7.24
N ASP A 89 -2.90 -1.14 -8.48
CA ASP A 89 -3.23 -2.22 -9.39
C ASP A 89 -1.94 -2.78 -10.01
N LEU A 90 -1.44 -3.86 -9.41
CA LEU A 90 -0.20 -4.51 -9.82
C LEU A 90 -0.34 -5.29 -11.15
N LEU A 91 -1.57 -5.46 -11.65
CA LEU A 91 -1.79 -6.07 -12.97
C LEU A 91 -1.61 -5.06 -14.11
N LEU A 92 -1.75 -3.77 -13.82
CA LEU A 92 -1.66 -2.69 -14.80
C LEU A 92 -0.35 -1.90 -14.71
N ILE A 93 0.21 -1.73 -13.52
CA ILE A 93 1.50 -1.04 -13.34
C ILE A 93 2.66 -1.93 -13.82
N PRO A 94 3.61 -1.40 -14.60
CA PRO A 94 4.87 -2.10 -14.86
C PRO A 94 5.64 -2.33 -13.55
N LEU A 95 5.68 -3.57 -13.04
CA LEU A 95 6.26 -3.87 -11.73
C LEU A 95 7.68 -3.33 -11.48
N PRO A 96 8.61 -3.35 -12.46
CA PRO A 96 9.94 -2.76 -12.24
C PRO A 96 9.91 -1.27 -11.86
N SER A 97 8.90 -0.52 -12.28
CA SER A 97 8.77 0.92 -12.01
C SER A 97 8.41 1.26 -10.57
N ILE A 98 7.79 0.32 -9.85
CA ILE A 98 7.36 0.50 -8.45
C ILE A 98 8.22 -0.33 -7.48
N TRP A 99 8.97 -1.31 -7.99
CA TRP A 99 9.77 -2.22 -7.17
C TRP A 99 10.80 -1.50 -6.30
N GLU A 100 11.58 -0.57 -6.86
CA GLU A 100 12.59 0.16 -6.10
C GLU A 100 11.95 0.99 -4.99
N LEU A 101 10.84 1.67 -5.28
CA LEU A 101 10.13 2.49 -4.32
C LEU A 101 9.61 1.66 -3.12
N LEU A 102 8.99 0.51 -3.39
CA LEU A 102 8.51 -0.39 -2.34
C LEU A 102 9.66 -1.03 -1.56
N ARG A 103 10.73 -1.44 -2.25
CA ARG A 103 11.93 -2.01 -1.62
C ARG A 103 12.53 -1.02 -0.65
N ASP A 104 12.71 0.22 -1.06
CA ASP A 104 13.33 1.26 -0.25
C ASP A 104 12.51 1.53 1.02
N VAL A 105 11.17 1.54 0.91
CA VAL A 105 10.27 1.60 2.07
C VAL A 105 10.46 0.40 2.98
N PHE A 106 10.45 -0.83 2.46
CA PHE A 106 10.53 -2.05 3.26
C PHE A 106 11.87 -2.26 3.98
N ILE A 107 12.99 -1.83 3.38
CA ILE A 107 14.32 -1.96 3.98
C ILE A 107 14.68 -0.78 4.91
N SER A 108 14.01 0.37 4.76
CA SER A 108 14.30 1.57 5.53
C SER A 108 14.05 1.33 7.03
N PRO A 109 15.04 1.54 7.91
CA PRO A 109 14.83 1.44 9.36
C PRO A 109 14.00 2.60 9.92
N ASP A 110 13.86 3.71 9.16
CA ASP A 110 13.19 4.93 9.61
C ASP A 110 11.68 4.93 9.32
N VAL A 111 11.20 3.89 8.64
CA VAL A 111 9.77 3.69 8.35
C VAL A 111 9.25 2.55 9.22
N LEU A 112 8.21 2.81 10.01
CA LEU A 112 7.42 1.80 10.69
C LEU A 112 6.41 1.17 9.72
N LYS A 113 6.46 -0.16 9.57
CA LYS A 113 5.55 -0.91 8.68
C LYS A 113 4.50 -1.61 9.53
N LEU A 114 3.23 -1.33 9.29
CA LEU A 114 2.12 -2.04 9.93
C LEU A 114 1.50 -3.01 8.94
N GLY A 115 1.25 -4.26 9.35
CA GLY A 115 0.55 -5.24 8.53
C GLY A 115 0.04 -6.39 9.37
N PHE A 116 -1.12 -6.95 9.04
CA PHE A 116 -1.67 -8.11 9.72
C PHE A 116 -1.24 -9.38 8.98
N ARG A 117 -0.56 -10.31 9.67
CA ARG A 117 0.02 -11.52 9.03
C ARG A 117 0.95 -11.21 7.84
N PHE A 118 1.59 -10.05 7.91
CA PHE A 118 2.41 -9.42 6.87
C PHE A 118 3.47 -10.31 6.21
N LYS A 119 3.94 -11.37 6.89
CA LYS A 119 4.91 -12.32 6.34
C LYS A 119 4.40 -13.04 5.08
N GLN A 120 3.11 -13.38 5.01
CA GLN A 120 2.57 -14.10 3.85
C GLN A 120 2.52 -13.17 2.63
N ASP A 121 2.01 -11.96 2.82
CA ASP A 121 1.88 -10.97 1.74
C ASP A 121 3.24 -10.60 1.16
N LEU A 122 4.27 -10.46 2.01
CA LEU A 122 5.65 -10.22 1.55
C LEU A 122 6.20 -11.36 0.71
N VAL A 123 5.92 -12.62 1.06
CA VAL A 123 6.36 -13.77 0.25
C VAL A 123 5.70 -13.73 -1.12
N TYR A 124 4.41 -13.41 -1.18
CA TYR A 124 3.65 -13.38 -2.43
C TYR A 124 4.01 -12.16 -3.28
N LEU A 125 4.24 -11.00 -2.66
CA LEU A 125 4.81 -9.83 -3.31
C LEU A 125 6.20 -10.15 -3.86
N SER A 126 7.08 -10.77 -3.08
CA SER A 126 8.42 -11.14 -3.54
C SER A 126 8.36 -12.07 -4.74
N SER A 127 7.50 -13.09 -4.69
CA SER A 127 7.27 -14.00 -5.82
C SER A 127 6.72 -13.25 -7.04
N THR A 128 5.75 -12.37 -6.84
CA THR A 128 5.12 -11.57 -7.90
C THR A 128 6.14 -10.70 -8.63
N PHE A 129 6.99 -9.97 -7.90
CA PHE A 129 7.98 -9.11 -8.52
C PHE A 129 9.12 -9.90 -9.18
N SER A 130 9.59 -10.98 -8.54
CA SER A 130 10.66 -11.82 -9.11
C SER A 130 10.24 -12.53 -10.41
N SER A 131 8.99 -12.98 -10.52
CA SER A 131 8.48 -13.59 -11.76
C SER A 131 8.38 -12.61 -12.93
N HIS A 132 8.42 -11.30 -12.65
CA HIS A 132 8.45 -10.22 -13.64
C HIS A 132 9.86 -9.61 -13.79
N GLY A 133 10.91 -10.33 -13.38
CA GLY A 133 12.31 -9.95 -13.59
C GLY A 133 12.89 -8.96 -12.58
N CYS A 134 12.17 -8.64 -11.50
CA CYS A 134 12.73 -7.82 -10.42
C CYS A 134 13.63 -8.66 -9.50
N ASN A 135 14.56 -8.01 -8.81
CA ASN A 135 15.41 -8.71 -7.84
C ASN A 135 14.62 -9.09 -6.58
N LEU A 136 15.17 -10.04 -5.81
CA LEU A 136 14.74 -10.29 -4.43
C LEU A 136 14.97 -9.03 -3.58
N GLY A 137 14.13 -8.80 -2.58
CA GLY A 137 14.24 -7.60 -1.74
C GLY A 137 13.18 -7.46 -0.66
N PHE A 138 12.02 -8.08 -0.85
CA PHE A 138 10.94 -8.05 0.15
C PHE A 138 11.09 -9.12 1.25
N ASP A 139 12.11 -9.96 1.16
CA ASP A 139 12.56 -10.94 2.15
C ASP A 139 13.34 -10.30 3.32
N ARG A 140 13.73 -9.02 3.19
CA ARG A 140 14.61 -8.30 4.14
C ARG A 140 13.90 -7.19 4.90
N VAL A 141 12.61 -7.36 5.20
CA VAL A 141 11.89 -6.36 6.01
C VAL A 141 12.56 -6.21 7.36
N ARG A 142 13.00 -4.98 7.65
CA ARG A 142 13.50 -4.60 8.98
C ARG A 142 12.36 -4.02 9.79
N ALA A 143 12.10 -4.66 10.92
CA ALA A 143 11.19 -4.22 11.98
C ALA A 143 11.88 -3.21 12.90
#